data_AF-A0A2T0FGV5-F1
#
_entry.id   AF-A0A2T0FGV5-F1
#
_cell.length_a   1.000
_cell.length_b   1.000
_cell.length_c   1.000
_cell.angle_alpha   90.00
_cell.angle_beta   90.00
_cell.angle_gamma   90.00
#
_symmetry.space_group_name_H-M   'P 1'
#
loop_
_entity.id
_entity.type
_entity.pdbx_description
1 polymer ?
#
loop_
_entity_poly.entity_id
_entity_poly.type
_entity_poly.pdbx_seq_one_letter_code
_entity_poly.pdbx_strand_id
1 'polypeptide(L)'
;RNSVAAISLCLLAQAYEYAFEILQVVAKSDISVATLVQIDRLVQLIESPVFARLRIQLLDPAAFPYLYKCLYGLLMILPQSSAFKSLQTRLSSVAPIGGLPLPETRDKIPTPAPVVTSEWSELLRLYNEMHLSK
;
A
#
# COMPACT_ATOMS: atom_id res chain seq x y z
N ARG A 1 14.86 2.63 11.37
CA ARG A 1 14.33 1.93 10.17
C ARG A 1 13.03 2.61 9.80
N ASN A 2 12.90 3.15 8.58
CA ASN A 2 11.72 3.93 8.19
C ASN A 2 10.74 3.04 7.40
N SER A 3 9.82 2.39 8.10
CA SER A 3 8.81 1.50 7.49
C SER A 3 7.86 2.25 6.56
N VAL A 4 7.59 3.53 6.83
CA VAL A 4 6.72 4.36 5.97
C VAL A 4 7.39 4.63 4.62
N ALA A 5 8.70 4.87 4.59
CA ALA A 5 9.45 5.00 3.34
C ALA A 5 9.41 3.72 2.50
N ALA A 6 9.45 2.55 3.13
CA ALA A 6 9.30 1.27 2.44
C ALA A 6 7.90 1.14 1.83
N ILE A 7 6.84 1.50 2.58
CA ILE A 7 5.47 1.54 2.06
C ILE A 7 5.39 2.50 0.87
N SER A 8 5.94 3.72 0.96
CA SER A 8 5.95 4.69 -0.13
C SER A 8 6.62 4.14 -1.39
N LEU A 9 7.76 3.48 -1.24
CA LEU A 9 8.49 2.86 -2.36
C LEU A 9 7.68 1.71 -2.98
N CYS A 10 7.10 0.83 -2.17
CA CYS A 10 6.26 -0.27 -2.66
C CYS A 10 5.03 0.24 -3.40
N LEU A 11 4.37 1.30 -2.89
CA LEU A 11 3.24 1.93 -3.58
C LEU A 11 3.65 2.54 -4.92
N LEU A 12 4.83 3.17 -5.00
CA LEU A 12 5.36 3.75 -6.24
C LEU A 12 5.75 2.66 -7.26
N ALA A 13 6.36 1.58 -6.77
CA ALA A 13 6.75 0.43 -7.57
C ALA A 13 5.59 -0.48 -7.98
N GLN A 14 4.34 -0.15 -7.60
CA GLN A 14 3.14 -0.96 -7.83
C GLN A 14 3.18 -2.34 -7.15
N ALA A 15 4.03 -2.48 -6.13
CA ALA A 15 4.21 -3.66 -5.29
C ALA A 15 3.21 -3.63 -4.11
N TYR A 16 1.90 -3.63 -4.43
CA TYR A 16 0.83 -3.35 -3.45
C TYR A 16 0.66 -4.42 -2.37
N GLU A 17 0.93 -5.68 -2.70
CA GLU A 17 0.87 -6.79 -1.74
C GLU A 17 1.89 -6.60 -0.62
N TYR A 18 3.16 -6.34 -0.99
CA TYR A 18 4.22 -6.04 -0.03
C TYR A 18 3.97 -4.75 0.75
N ALA A 19 3.40 -3.71 0.12
CA ALA A 19 3.01 -2.50 0.83
C ALA A 19 2.01 -2.79 1.97
N PHE A 20 1.03 -3.66 1.69
CA PHE A 20 0.03 -4.07 2.67
C PHE A 20 0.61 -4.95 3.77
N GLU A 21 1.49 -5.89 3.46
CA GLU A 21 2.18 -6.70 4.47
C GLU A 21 3.01 -5.85 5.43
N ILE A 22 3.80 -4.91 4.89
CA ILE A 22 4.59 -3.97 5.70
C ILE A 22 3.66 -3.12 6.57
N LEU A 23 2.53 -2.65 6.02
CA LEU A 23 1.53 -1.91 6.77
C LEU A 23 0.95 -2.72 7.94
N GLN A 24 0.67 -4.01 7.75
CA GLN A 24 0.22 -4.89 8.82
C GLN A 24 1.27 -5.07 9.91
N VAL A 25 2.56 -5.17 9.56
CA VAL A 25 3.66 -5.22 10.52
C VAL A 25 3.77 -3.91 11.31
N VAL A 26 3.63 -2.77 10.63
CA VAL A 26 3.61 -1.45 11.27
C VAL A 26 2.43 -1.33 12.23
N ALA A 27 1.24 -1.81 11.85
CA ALA A 27 0.05 -1.76 12.68
C ALA A 27 0.12 -2.66 13.93
N LYS A 28 0.90 -3.75 13.88
CA LYS A 28 1.16 -4.63 15.04
C LYS A 28 2.21 -4.07 16.00
N SER A 29 2.98 -3.08 15.55
CA SER A 29 4.01 -2.42 16.35
C SER A 29 3.44 -1.17 17.02
N ASP A 30 4.11 -0.64 18.05
CA ASP A 30 3.69 0.61 18.68
C ASP A 30 3.74 1.79 17.70
N ILE A 31 2.56 2.34 17.38
CA ILE A 31 2.42 3.45 16.44
C ILE A 31 2.82 4.75 17.16
N SER A 32 4.03 5.22 16.89
CA SER A 32 4.52 6.50 17.40
C SER A 32 3.96 7.70 16.63
N VAL A 33 3.90 8.86 17.28
CA VAL A 33 3.51 10.14 16.64
C VAL A 33 4.37 10.43 15.41
N ALA A 34 5.68 10.12 15.47
CA ALA A 34 6.57 10.29 14.33
C ALA A 34 6.16 9.44 13.11
N THR A 35 5.61 8.26 13.33
CA THR A 35 5.07 7.39 12.27
C THR A 35 3.81 7.99 11.68
N LEU A 36 2.88 8.48 12.51
CA LEU A 36 1.66 9.14 12.06
C LEU A 36 1.95 10.36 11.17
N VAL A 37 2.91 11.19 11.56
CA VAL A 37 3.34 12.35 10.77
C VAL A 37 3.91 11.92 9.41
N GLN A 38 4.64 10.81 9.36
CA GLN A 38 5.15 10.28 8.09
C GLN A 38 4.03 9.70 7.21
N ILE A 39 3.05 9.03 7.80
CA ILE A 39 1.87 8.54 7.07
C ILE A 39 1.05 9.72 6.52
N ASP A 40 0.88 10.80 7.28
CA ASP A 40 0.22 12.02 6.82
C ASP A 40 0.92 12.59 5.56
N ARG A 41 2.26 12.66 5.59
CA ARG A 41 3.07 13.07 4.44
C ARG A 41 2.98 12.11 3.26
N LEU A 42 2.92 10.80 3.51
CA LEU A 42 2.70 9.80 2.46
C LEU A 42 1.34 10.02 1.79
N VAL A 43 0.29 10.30 2.54
CA VAL A 43 -1.02 10.59 1.95
C VAL A 43 -1.00 11.87 1.11
N GLN A 44 -0.33 12.93 1.58
CA GLN A 44 -0.10 14.13 0.75
C GLN A 44 0.67 13.78 -0.54
N LEU A 45 1.62 12.86 -0.47
CA LEU A 45 2.37 12.38 -1.62
C LEU A 45 1.49 11.56 -2.59
N ILE A 46 0.53 10.77 -2.10
CA ILE A 46 -0.45 10.03 -2.92
C ILE A 46 -1.32 10.98 -3.75
N GLU A 47 -1.69 12.14 -3.18
CA GLU A 47 -2.43 13.17 -3.90
C GLU A 47 -1.57 13.93 -4.92
N SER A 48 -0.25 13.83 -4.82
CA SER A 48 0.67 14.47 -5.76
C SER A 48 0.65 13.82 -7.16
N PRO A 49 1.19 14.50 -8.19
CA PRO A 49 1.31 13.94 -9.55
C PRO A 49 2.18 12.68 -9.62
N VAL A 50 3.13 12.48 -8.70
CA VAL A 50 4.02 11.31 -8.66
C VAL A 50 3.23 10.01 -8.58
N PHE A 51 2.07 10.05 -7.91
CA PHE A 51 1.16 8.92 -7.72
C PHE A 51 -0.06 8.94 -8.65
N ALA A 52 -0.02 9.70 -9.74
CA ALA A 52 -1.11 9.74 -10.72
C ALA A 52 -1.50 8.34 -11.22
N ARG A 53 -0.50 7.47 -11.48
CA ARG A 53 -0.74 6.09 -11.93
C ARG A 53 -1.50 5.26 -10.90
N LEU A 54 -1.10 5.32 -9.63
CA LEU A 54 -1.82 4.67 -8.53
C LEU A 54 -3.27 5.15 -8.46
N ARG A 55 -3.52 6.46 -8.58
CA ARG A 55 -4.88 7.01 -8.53
C ARG A 55 -5.77 6.56 -9.69
N ILE A 56 -5.21 6.28 -10.87
CA ILE A 56 -5.94 5.67 -11.98
C ILE A 56 -6.21 4.18 -11.72
N GLN A 57 -5.26 3.47 -11.10
CA GLN A 57 -5.42 2.07 -10.70
C GLN A 57 -6.52 1.89 -9.63
N LEU A 58 -6.82 2.94 -8.87
CA LEU A 58 -8.01 2.99 -8.03
C LEU A 58 -9.33 2.97 -8.82
N LEU A 59 -9.38 2.95 -10.14
CA LEU A 59 -10.65 2.76 -10.85
C LEU A 59 -11.02 1.27 -10.97
N ASP A 60 -10.07 0.37 -10.75
CA ASP A 60 -10.26 -1.08 -10.90
C ASP A 60 -9.91 -1.83 -9.59
N PRO A 61 -10.87 -1.97 -8.67
CA PRO A 61 -10.67 -2.72 -7.44
C PRO A 61 -10.48 -4.22 -7.64
N ALA A 62 -10.94 -4.78 -8.77
CA ALA A 62 -10.80 -6.20 -9.06
C ALA A 62 -9.36 -6.55 -9.46
N ALA A 63 -8.71 -5.70 -10.27
CA ALA A 63 -7.32 -5.87 -10.65
C ALA A 63 -6.33 -5.52 -9.53
N PHE A 64 -6.65 -4.53 -8.68
CA PHE A 64 -5.74 -4.04 -7.63
C PHE A 64 -6.34 -4.10 -6.21
N PRO A 65 -6.74 -5.29 -5.70
CA PRO A 65 -7.40 -5.41 -4.40
C PRO A 65 -6.50 -5.01 -3.22
N TYR A 66 -5.19 -5.31 -3.29
CA TYR A 66 -4.25 -4.95 -2.24
C TYR A 66 -4.00 -3.44 -2.14
N LEU A 67 -4.13 -2.71 -3.26
CA LEU A 67 -4.03 -1.25 -3.24
C LEU A 67 -5.16 -0.66 -2.38
N TYR A 68 -6.40 -1.09 -2.60
CA TYR A 68 -7.53 -0.66 -1.78
C TYR A 68 -7.38 -1.04 -0.32
N LYS A 69 -7.00 -2.30 -0.03
CA LYS A 69 -6.75 -2.75 1.35
C LYS A 69 -5.67 -1.91 2.03
N CYS A 70 -4.59 -1.58 1.32
CA CYS A 70 -3.52 -0.74 1.83
C CYS A 70 -4.00 0.70 2.11
N LEU A 71 -4.73 1.33 1.18
CA LEU A 71 -5.23 2.70 1.38
C LEU A 71 -6.27 2.79 2.50
N TYR A 72 -7.20 1.84 2.60
CA TYR A 72 -8.12 1.77 3.73
C TYR A 72 -7.38 1.48 5.05
N GLY A 73 -6.35 0.64 5.04
CA GLY A 73 -5.50 0.41 6.21
C GLY A 73 -4.78 1.68 6.67
N LEU A 74 -4.21 2.45 5.74
CA LEU A 74 -3.61 3.76 6.03
C LEU A 74 -4.64 4.73 6.60
N LEU A 75 -5.86 4.73 6.04
CA LEU A 75 -6.97 5.54 6.54
C LEU A 75 -7.35 5.18 7.99
N MET A 76 -7.33 3.90 8.36
CA MET A 76 -7.66 3.44 9.72
C MET A 76 -6.55 3.72 10.74
N ILE A 77 -5.30 3.90 10.30
CA ILE A 77 -4.17 4.24 11.18
C ILE A 77 -4.12 5.76 11.44
N LEU A 78 -4.57 6.58 10.49
CA LEU A 78 -4.50 8.03 10.61
C LEU A 78 -5.47 8.54 11.70
N PRO A 79 -5.04 9.54 12.50
CA PRO A 79 -6.00 10.36 13.25
C PRO A 79 -6.88 11.15 12.26
N GLN A 80 -7.97 11.76 12.73
CA GLN A 80 -8.87 12.60 11.91
C GLN A 80 -8.22 13.91 11.42
N SER A 81 -7.09 13.82 10.71
CA SER A 81 -6.31 14.93 10.15
C SER A 81 -6.85 15.37 8.79
N SER A 82 -6.22 16.39 8.20
CA SER A 82 -6.47 16.79 6.81
C SER A 82 -6.16 15.65 5.83
N ALA A 83 -5.07 14.90 6.05
CA ALA A 83 -4.74 13.75 5.22
C ALA A 83 -5.82 12.67 5.26
N PHE A 84 -6.38 12.38 6.44
CA PHE A 84 -7.51 11.46 6.56
C PHE A 84 -8.67 11.90 5.67
N LYS A 85 -9.06 13.19 5.75
CA LYS A 85 -10.15 13.74 4.93
C LYS A 85 -9.83 13.64 3.44
N SER A 86 -8.62 14.02 3.03
CA SER A 86 -8.18 13.94 1.63
C SER A 86 -8.25 12.51 1.09
N LEU A 87 -7.70 11.54 1.82
CA LEU A 87 -7.72 10.13 1.41
C LEU A 87 -9.14 9.56 1.40
N GLN A 88 -9.96 9.89 2.40
CA GLN A 88 -11.37 9.50 2.44
C GLN A 88 -12.12 10.07 1.22
N THR A 89 -11.96 11.35 0.90
CA THR A 89 -12.59 11.96 -0.29
C THR A 89 -12.15 11.27 -1.56
N ARG A 90 -10.87 10.92 -1.70
CA ARG A 90 -10.35 10.19 -2.87
C ARG A 90 -11.00 8.81 -3.03
N LEU A 91 -11.02 8.03 -1.95
CA LEU A 91 -11.64 6.70 -1.94
C LEU A 91 -13.16 6.77 -2.17
N SER A 92 -13.84 7.73 -1.55
CA SER A 92 -15.28 7.95 -1.72
C SER A 92 -15.67 8.49 -3.10
N SER A 93 -14.75 9.13 -3.83
CA SER A 93 -14.98 9.60 -5.20
C SER A 93 -14.87 8.46 -6.22
N VAL A 94 -14.15 7.40 -5.85
CA VAL A 94 -13.96 6.17 -6.62
C VAL A 94 -15.07 5.15 -6.31
N ALA A 95 -15.54 5.12 -5.06
CA ALA A 95 -16.61 4.24 -4.59
C ALA A 95 -17.94 4.25 -5.38
N PRO A 96 -18.41 5.35 -6.02
CA PRO A 96 -19.69 5.33 -6.73
C PRO A 96 -19.66 4.50 -8.02
N ILE A 97 -18.46 4.13 -8.50
CA ILE A 97 -18.27 3.31 -9.71
C ILE A 97 -18.43 1.81 -9.40
N GLY A 98 -18.40 1.43 -8.12
CA GLY A 98 -18.54 0.04 -7.68
C GLY A 98 -19.48 -0.07 -6.50
N GLY A 99 -20.78 -0.27 -6.76
CA GLY A 99 -21.64 -1.02 -5.84
C GLY A 99 -21.18 -2.49 -5.78
N LEU A 100 -19.92 -2.73 -5.42
CA LEU A 100 -19.27 -4.03 -5.47
C LEU A 100 -19.21 -4.62 -4.05
N PRO A 101 -19.75 -5.84 -3.84
CA PRO A 101 -19.37 -6.65 -2.70
C PRO A 101 -17.85 -6.77 -2.70
N LEU A 102 -17.21 -6.57 -1.54
CA LEU A 102 -15.82 -6.97 -1.34
C LEU A 102 -15.68 -8.41 -1.86
N PRO A 103 -14.67 -8.72 -2.69
CA PRO A 103 -14.55 -10.07 -3.24
C PRO A 103 -14.38 -11.04 -2.07
N GLU A 104 -15.43 -11.85 -1.84
CA GLU A 104 -15.26 -13.14 -1.20
C GLU A 104 -14.22 -13.88 -2.02
N THR A 105 -13.16 -14.30 -1.34
CA THR A 105 -12.06 -15.11 -1.87
C THR A 105 -12.64 -16.26 -2.69
N ARG A 106 -12.71 -16.10 -4.01
CA ARG A 106 -13.01 -17.21 -4.92
C ARG A 106 -11.79 -17.46 -5.76
N ASP A 107 -11.23 -18.62 -5.47
CA ASP A 107 -10.13 -19.29 -6.12
C ASP A 107 -10.03 -19.06 -7.64
N LYS A 108 -8.79 -18.81 -8.07
CA LYS A 108 -8.17 -19.11 -9.37
C LYS A 108 -8.67 -18.32 -10.60
N ILE A 109 -7.92 -17.27 -10.94
CA ILE A 109 -7.68 -16.82 -12.31
C ILE A 109 -6.15 -16.88 -12.53
N PRO A 110 -5.63 -17.39 -13.67
CA PRO A 110 -4.19 -17.46 -13.89
C PRO A 110 -3.63 -16.04 -13.97
N THR A 111 -2.74 -15.71 -13.02
CA THR A 111 -1.99 -14.46 -12.98
C THR A 111 -1.19 -14.32 -14.28
N PRO A 112 -1.29 -13.21 -15.05
CA PRO A 112 -0.24 -12.90 -16.01
C PRO A 112 1.05 -12.71 -15.20
N ALA A 113 2.07 -13.50 -15.54
CA ALA A 113 3.29 -13.62 -14.76
C ALA A 113 3.87 -12.24 -14.39
N PRO A 114 4.27 -12.01 -13.11
CA PRO A 114 5.03 -10.83 -12.77
C PRO A 114 6.39 -10.96 -13.47
N VAL A 115 6.71 -9.99 -14.34
CA VAL A 115 8.01 -9.86 -15.03
C VAL A 115 9.16 -9.56 -14.03
N VAL A 116 8.90 -9.55 -12.73
CA VAL A 116 9.91 -9.33 -11.69
C VAL A 116 9.76 -10.40 -10.61
N THR A 117 10.23 -11.62 -10.87
CA THR A 117 10.29 -12.70 -9.87
C THR A 117 11.73 -13.11 -9.54
N SER A 118 12.68 -12.93 -10.47
CA SER A 118 14.10 -13.22 -10.23
C SER A 118 14.74 -12.22 -9.26
N GLU A 119 14.57 -10.91 -9.50
CA GLU A 119 15.27 -9.87 -8.75
C GLU A 119 14.85 -9.78 -7.26
N TRP A 120 13.58 -10.04 -6.94
CA TRP A 120 13.10 -10.01 -5.56
C TRP A 120 13.62 -11.18 -4.71
N SER A 121 13.78 -12.36 -5.32
CA SER A 121 14.39 -13.50 -4.65
C SER A 121 15.86 -13.24 -4.33
N GLU A 122 16.55 -12.49 -5.19
CA GLU A 122 17.95 -12.11 -5.03
C GLU A 122 18.12 -11.02 -3.96
N LEU A 123 17.22 -10.03 -3.93
CA LEU A 123 17.18 -9.01 -2.88
C LEU A 123 16.85 -9.59 -1.49
N LEU A 124 15.93 -10.55 -1.40
CA LEU A 124 15.65 -11.26 -0.16
C LEU A 124 16.84 -12.09 0.32
N ARG A 125 17.59 -12.70 -0.62
CA ARG A 125 18.82 -13.43 -0.32
C ARG A 125 19.90 -12.51 0.22
N LEU A 126 20.14 -11.38 -0.43
CA LEU A 126 21.12 -10.36 -0.01
C LEU A 126 20.76 -9.75 1.35
N TYR A 127 19.46 -9.51 1.61
CA TYR A 127 18.99 -9.05 2.90
C TYR A 127 19.26 -10.05 4.03
N ASN A 128 18.99 -11.34 3.80
CA ASN A 128 19.24 -12.39 4.78
C ASN A 128 20.73 -12.64 5.01
N GLU A 129 21.56 -12.61 3.96
CA GLU A 129 23.02 -12.74 4.06
C GLU A 129 23.63 -11.60 4.91
N MET A 130 23.15 -10.36 4.75
CA MET A 130 23.58 -9.24 5.59
C MET A 130 23.12 -9.37 7.05
N HIS A 131 21.98 -9.99 7.32
CA HIS A 131 21.41 -10.03 8.66
C HIS A 131 21.91 -11.21 9.52
N LEU A 132 22.43 -12.27 8.88
CA LEU A 132 23.02 -13.45 9.52
C LEU A 132 24.54 -13.35 9.78
N SER A 133 25.22 -12.31 9.28
CA SER A 133 26.66 -12.09 9.49
C SER A 133 26.99 -11.10 10.63
N LYS A 134 26.25 -11.14 11.74
CA LYS A 134 26.69 -10.62 13.05
C LYS A 134 26.19 -11.50 14.17
#